data_AF-A0A9W8F9E3-F1
#
_entry.id   AF-A0A9W8F9E3-F1
#
_cell.length_a   1.000
_cell.length_b   1.000
_cell.length_c   1.000
_cell.angle_alpha   90.00
_cell.angle_beta   90.00
_cell.angle_gamma   90.00
#
_symmetry.space_group_name_H-M   'P 1'
#
loop_
_entity.id
_entity.type
_entity.pdbx_description
1 polymer ?
#
loop_
_entity_poly.entity_id
_entity_poly.type
_entity_poly.pdbx_seq_one_letter_code
_entity_poly.pdbx_strand_id
1 'polypeptide(L)'
;MAAAYDEAGVAPVHVALVADPQIVDHYSYDQTGALLRIVEFYTDIYLRKSYSVLQAIRQPEAIVFLGDMLDGGREWGDEQWLEEYKRYKSIFRNRSPHIIPVYDMAGNHDIGIGNTVVRSALDRYHKYVGPTNQVVDLGGHHLILLDSLTLESDTPAVSAASRQLVERLASETAAKKPRLLFSHVPLWRPDGTNCGPLRQSPGGSLLNRRGYQFRDQLFQNTTSYLLRSIQPTAIFSGDDHDTCTITHPVPSKGGVRRAVEYTIGAFGWASGVPIASYGLLTLYPEIDLPAAHVVQNCYLPYQLGIYKVYAVSFVFSLLVVAAYCYRGSRSWYPAAAACKPSDDDLASEVGGGYGRLQLLPSPSSRAEEELPLPASLPGKWQLNRTGFIVRVLLAMRSIVVVALPTYVACLLYFYVI
;
A
#
# COMPACT_ATOMS: atom_id res chain seq x y z
N MET A 1 -2.45 26.23 -1.26
CA MET A 1 -1.08 26.75 -1.16
C MET A 1 -0.88 27.70 -2.33
N ALA A 2 -0.37 28.91 -2.10
CA ALA A 2 -0.09 29.83 -3.21
C ALA A 2 1.00 29.21 -4.10
N ALA A 3 0.74 29.07 -5.40
CA ALA A 3 1.76 28.66 -6.36
C ALA A 3 2.89 29.69 -6.29
N ALA A 4 4.07 29.27 -5.87
CA ALA A 4 5.26 30.09 -5.97
C ALA A 4 5.59 30.19 -7.46
N TYR A 5 5.22 31.31 -8.07
CA TYR A 5 5.60 31.67 -9.44
C TYR A 5 7.13 31.71 -9.54
N ASP A 6 7.67 31.39 -10.72
CA ASP A 6 9.06 31.72 -11.03
C ASP A 6 9.28 33.24 -11.01
N GLU A 7 10.55 33.68 -11.06
CA GLU A 7 10.89 35.11 -11.13
C GLU A 7 10.29 35.82 -12.38
N ALA A 8 9.73 35.06 -13.33
CA ALA A 8 9.11 35.53 -14.57
C ALA A 8 7.57 35.57 -14.54
N GLY A 9 6.92 35.12 -13.45
CA GLY A 9 5.46 35.15 -13.28
C GLY A 9 4.70 34.01 -13.96
N VAL A 10 5.35 32.93 -14.39
CA VAL A 10 4.67 31.73 -14.93
C VAL A 10 4.58 30.66 -13.85
N ALA A 11 3.41 30.04 -13.71
CA ALA A 11 3.20 28.98 -12.73
C ALA A 11 3.95 27.70 -13.17
N PRO A 12 4.66 27.02 -12.25
CA PRO A 12 5.26 25.74 -12.54
C PRO A 12 4.19 24.68 -12.83
N VAL A 13 4.56 23.65 -13.58
CA VAL A 13 3.70 22.50 -13.88
C VAL A 13 4.17 21.30 -13.07
N HIS A 14 3.27 20.67 -12.33
CA HIS A 14 3.53 19.49 -11.53
C HIS A 14 3.04 18.22 -12.22
N VAL A 15 3.93 17.24 -12.32
CA VAL A 15 3.68 15.94 -12.92
C VAL A 15 3.96 14.86 -11.87
N ALA A 16 2.99 13.99 -11.61
CA ALA A 16 3.26 12.82 -10.77
C ALA A 16 3.80 11.68 -11.64
N LEU A 17 4.87 11.04 -11.17
CA LEU A 17 5.52 9.89 -11.80
C LEU A 17 5.22 8.65 -10.96
N VAL A 18 4.49 7.69 -11.54
CA VAL A 18 4.07 6.46 -10.87
C VAL A 18 4.75 5.28 -11.56
N ALA A 19 5.66 4.60 -10.87
CA ALA A 19 6.34 3.42 -11.39
C ALA A 19 5.78 2.15 -10.75
N ASP A 20 5.78 1.05 -11.50
CA ASP A 20 5.54 -0.31 -11.01
C ASP A 20 4.35 -0.41 -10.03
N PRO A 21 3.14 0.06 -10.42
CA PRO A 21 1.96 -0.17 -9.60
C PRO A 21 1.65 -1.66 -9.47
N GLN A 22 2.02 -2.48 -10.49
CA GLN A 22 1.99 -3.94 -10.53
C GLN A 22 0.85 -4.51 -9.69
N ILE A 23 -0.39 -4.35 -10.19
CA ILE A 23 -1.52 -4.91 -9.44
C ILE A 23 -1.30 -6.41 -9.29
N VAL A 24 -1.39 -6.90 -8.05
CA VAL A 24 -1.12 -8.30 -7.75
C VAL A 24 -2.16 -9.17 -8.43
N ASP A 25 -1.70 -10.23 -9.09
CA ASP A 25 -2.53 -11.23 -9.75
C ASP A 25 -1.94 -12.65 -9.56
N HIS A 26 -2.46 -13.63 -10.31
CA HIS A 26 -2.01 -15.03 -10.25
C HIS A 26 -0.50 -15.18 -10.48
N TYR A 27 0.10 -14.35 -11.33
CA TYR A 27 1.50 -14.46 -11.73
C TYR A 27 2.47 -13.80 -10.73
N SER A 28 1.96 -13.12 -9.70
CA SER A 28 2.80 -12.45 -8.70
C SER A 28 3.55 -13.42 -7.77
N TYR A 29 2.82 -14.37 -7.15
CA TYR A 29 3.38 -15.19 -6.05
C TYR A 29 2.98 -16.67 -6.12
N ASP A 30 2.58 -17.17 -7.29
CA ASP A 30 2.06 -18.55 -7.47
C ASP A 30 0.90 -18.86 -6.48
N GLN A 31 0.13 -17.83 -6.15
CA GLN A 31 -1.00 -17.91 -5.23
C GLN A 31 -2.29 -18.09 -6.01
N THR A 32 -3.18 -18.93 -5.50
CA THR A 32 -4.49 -19.20 -6.13
C THR A 32 -5.62 -19.20 -5.11
N GLY A 33 -6.85 -19.15 -5.62
CA GLY A 33 -8.06 -19.27 -4.80
C GLY A 33 -8.26 -18.13 -3.80
N ALA A 34 -8.74 -18.47 -2.60
CA ALA A 34 -9.13 -17.48 -1.60
C ALA A 34 -7.96 -16.63 -1.08
N LEU A 35 -6.74 -17.19 -1.00
CA LEU A 35 -5.57 -16.46 -0.55
C LEU A 35 -5.23 -15.33 -1.52
N LEU A 36 -5.19 -15.63 -2.83
CA LEU A 36 -4.97 -14.63 -3.87
C LEU A 36 -6.01 -13.50 -3.76
N ARG A 37 -7.30 -13.84 -3.65
CA ARG A 37 -8.38 -12.85 -3.51
C ARG A 37 -8.20 -11.93 -2.30
N ILE A 38 -7.69 -12.46 -1.19
CA ILE A 38 -7.40 -11.66 0.01
C ILE A 38 -6.22 -10.71 -0.26
N VAL A 39 -5.16 -11.20 -0.89
CA VAL A 39 -3.99 -10.37 -1.22
C VAL A 39 -4.38 -9.26 -2.20
N GLU A 40 -5.06 -9.61 -3.31
CA GLU A 40 -5.63 -8.68 -4.29
C GLU A 40 -6.46 -7.59 -3.60
N PHE A 41 -7.35 -7.97 -2.68
CA PHE A 41 -8.20 -7.02 -1.97
C PHE A 41 -7.40 -5.99 -1.17
N TYR A 42 -6.40 -6.44 -0.41
CA TYR A 42 -5.60 -5.54 0.43
C TYR A 42 -4.62 -4.69 -0.38
N THR A 43 -4.03 -5.22 -1.45
CA THR A 43 -3.17 -4.44 -2.34
C THR A 43 -3.97 -3.42 -3.14
N ASP A 44 -5.15 -3.77 -3.65
CA ASP A 44 -6.05 -2.85 -4.36
C ASP A 44 -6.50 -1.68 -3.50
N ILE A 45 -6.84 -1.93 -2.23
CA ILE A 45 -7.24 -0.86 -1.31
C ILE A 45 -6.07 0.09 -1.07
N TYR A 46 -4.86 -0.44 -0.87
CA TYR A 46 -3.67 0.38 -0.73
C TYR A 46 -3.46 1.28 -1.95
N LEU A 47 -3.40 0.69 -3.15
CA LEU A 47 -3.17 1.41 -4.40
C LEU A 47 -4.26 2.47 -4.63
N ARG A 48 -5.53 2.10 -4.42
CA ARG A 48 -6.68 3.00 -4.59
C ARG A 48 -6.57 4.22 -3.68
N LYS A 49 -6.24 4.03 -2.41
CA LYS A 49 -6.10 5.13 -1.45
C LYS A 49 -4.88 5.99 -1.75
N SER A 50 -3.72 5.37 -1.96
CA SER A 50 -2.49 6.08 -2.30
C SER A 50 -2.68 6.96 -3.53
N TYR A 51 -3.34 6.44 -4.57
CA TYR A 51 -3.65 7.20 -5.77
C TYR A 51 -4.71 8.29 -5.55
N SER A 52 -5.70 8.06 -4.68
CA SER A 52 -6.70 9.07 -4.32
C SER A 52 -6.06 10.23 -3.56
N VAL A 53 -5.19 9.93 -2.60
CA VAL A 53 -4.46 10.90 -1.78
C VAL A 53 -3.45 11.68 -2.63
N LEU A 54 -2.75 11.01 -3.55
CA LEU A 54 -1.87 11.66 -4.52
C LEU A 54 -2.63 12.74 -5.30
N GLN A 55 -3.79 12.40 -5.87
CA GLN A 55 -4.60 13.36 -6.62
C GLN A 55 -5.12 14.50 -5.73
N ALA A 56 -5.60 14.19 -4.52
CA ALA A 56 -6.20 15.18 -3.64
C ALA A 56 -5.19 16.16 -3.04
N ILE A 57 -4.00 15.67 -2.65
CA ILE A 57 -2.98 16.48 -1.96
C ILE A 57 -2.03 17.15 -2.95
N ARG A 58 -1.58 16.41 -3.99
CA ARG A 58 -0.60 16.93 -4.95
C ARG A 58 -1.23 17.71 -6.09
N GLN A 59 -2.49 17.41 -6.41
CA GLN A 59 -3.23 18.05 -7.50
C GLN A 59 -2.41 18.19 -8.79
N PRO A 60 -1.76 17.12 -9.28
CA PRO A 60 -0.87 17.23 -10.42
C PRO A 60 -1.63 17.58 -11.70
N GLU A 61 -1.01 18.37 -12.57
CA GLU A 61 -1.56 18.70 -13.89
C GLU A 61 -1.48 17.53 -14.86
N ALA A 62 -0.59 16.56 -14.63
CA ALA A 62 -0.51 15.32 -15.41
C ALA A 62 0.08 14.17 -14.57
N ILE A 63 -0.19 12.94 -15.00
CA ILE A 63 0.39 11.74 -14.39
C ILE A 63 1.06 10.91 -15.50
N VAL A 64 2.29 10.47 -15.24
CA VAL A 64 3.03 9.55 -16.11
C VAL A 64 3.20 8.22 -15.38
N PHE A 65 2.67 7.15 -15.94
CA PHE A 65 2.95 5.79 -15.48
C PHE A 65 4.16 5.24 -16.22
N LEU A 66 5.17 4.77 -15.48
CA LEU A 66 6.46 4.33 -16.02
C LEU A 66 6.49 2.85 -16.41
N GLY A 67 5.33 2.22 -16.59
CA GLY A 67 5.22 0.80 -16.96
C GLY A 67 4.82 -0.10 -15.82
N ASP A 68 4.71 -1.39 -16.15
CA ASP A 68 4.36 -2.49 -15.26
C ASP A 68 3.03 -2.24 -14.53
N MET A 69 1.99 -2.08 -15.34
CA MET A 69 0.63 -1.89 -14.86
C MET A 69 0.11 -3.14 -14.13
N LEU A 70 0.36 -4.29 -14.74
CA LEU A 70 -0.07 -5.62 -14.29
C LEU A 70 1.16 -6.50 -14.08
N ASP A 71 1.13 -7.38 -13.09
CA ASP A 71 2.23 -8.31 -12.87
C ASP A 71 2.24 -9.45 -13.93
N GLY A 72 1.07 -10.01 -14.26
CA GLY A 72 0.90 -11.02 -15.30
C GLY A 72 0.60 -10.48 -16.70
N GLY A 73 0.77 -9.18 -16.98
CA GLY A 73 0.21 -8.50 -18.15
C GLY A 73 0.46 -9.20 -19.50
N ARG A 74 1.70 -9.63 -19.74
CA ARG A 74 2.11 -10.36 -20.95
C ARG A 74 1.74 -11.85 -20.95
N GLU A 75 1.49 -12.43 -19.78
CA GLU A 75 1.19 -13.85 -19.59
C GLU A 75 -0.29 -14.16 -19.82
N TRP A 76 -1.17 -13.19 -19.56
CA TRP A 76 -2.61 -13.34 -19.72
C TRP A 76 -3.04 -13.47 -21.20
N GLY A 77 -4.02 -14.34 -21.42
CA GLY A 77 -4.87 -14.31 -22.61
C GLY A 77 -5.79 -13.09 -22.61
N ASP A 78 -6.32 -12.72 -23.79
CA ASP A 78 -7.04 -11.45 -23.99
C ASP A 78 -8.25 -11.26 -23.06
N GLU A 79 -8.98 -12.33 -22.74
CA GLU A 79 -10.16 -12.27 -21.87
C GLU A 79 -9.76 -11.91 -20.43
N GLN A 80 -8.84 -12.68 -19.85
CA GLN A 80 -8.35 -12.46 -18.48
C GLN A 80 -7.62 -11.11 -18.37
N TRP A 81 -6.82 -10.77 -19.40
CA TRP A 81 -6.15 -9.48 -19.44
C TRP A 81 -7.15 -8.33 -19.41
N LEU A 82 -8.27 -8.43 -20.11
CA LEU A 82 -9.29 -7.38 -20.12
C LEU A 82 -9.98 -7.24 -18.76
N GLU A 83 -10.14 -8.32 -17.99
CA GLU A 83 -10.64 -8.27 -16.62
C GLU A 83 -9.66 -7.55 -15.69
N GLU A 84 -8.38 -7.92 -15.72
CA GLU A 84 -7.33 -7.27 -14.93
C GLU A 84 -7.14 -5.80 -15.37
N TYR A 85 -7.24 -5.49 -16.66
CA TYR A 85 -7.19 -4.11 -17.14
C TYR A 85 -8.37 -3.28 -16.63
N LYS A 86 -9.60 -3.83 -16.58
CA LYS A 86 -10.75 -3.16 -15.97
C LYS A 86 -10.52 -2.91 -14.47
N ARG A 87 -9.94 -3.88 -13.75
CA ARG A 87 -9.56 -3.74 -12.34
C ARG A 87 -8.52 -2.63 -12.16
N TYR A 88 -7.47 -2.62 -12.98
CA TYR A 88 -6.46 -1.56 -13.03
C TYR A 88 -7.10 -0.18 -13.23
N LYS A 89 -7.96 0.00 -14.25
CA LYS A 89 -8.65 1.29 -14.49
C LYS A 89 -9.59 1.69 -13.35
N SER A 90 -10.18 0.74 -12.63
CA SER A 90 -11.02 1.01 -11.45
C SER A 90 -10.19 1.51 -10.25
N ILE A 91 -9.01 0.94 -10.04
CA ILE A 91 -8.05 1.37 -9.01
C ILE A 91 -7.55 2.79 -9.35
N PHE A 92 -7.03 2.97 -10.57
CA PHE A 92 -6.42 4.21 -11.05
C PHE A 92 -7.39 5.14 -11.81
N ARG A 93 -8.65 5.22 -11.36
CA ARG A 93 -9.60 6.20 -11.92
C ARG A 93 -9.31 7.61 -11.44
N ASN A 94 -9.63 8.59 -12.28
CA ASN A 94 -9.64 10.00 -11.88
C ASN A 94 -10.65 10.21 -10.73
N ARG A 95 -10.18 10.79 -9.64
CA ARG A 95 -10.98 11.20 -8.47
C ARG A 95 -10.87 12.71 -8.20
N SER A 96 -10.08 13.41 -9.00
CA SER A 96 -9.99 14.87 -8.96
C SER A 96 -11.25 15.51 -9.56
N PRO A 97 -11.67 16.71 -9.10
CA PRO A 97 -12.73 17.50 -9.74
C PRO A 97 -12.43 17.86 -11.21
N HIS A 98 -11.14 17.85 -11.59
CA HIS A 98 -10.69 18.14 -12.94
C HIS A 98 -10.16 16.86 -13.59
N ILE A 99 -10.24 16.77 -14.92
CA ILE A 99 -9.66 15.65 -15.67
C ILE A 99 -8.15 15.83 -15.65
N ILE A 100 -7.45 14.84 -15.07
CA ILE A 100 -5.99 14.78 -15.09
C ILE A 100 -5.57 13.91 -16.28
N PRO A 101 -4.83 14.44 -17.27
CA PRO A 101 -4.22 13.65 -18.33
C PRO A 101 -3.28 12.58 -17.76
N VAL A 102 -3.40 11.36 -18.27
CA VAL A 102 -2.56 10.21 -17.91
C VAL A 102 -1.82 9.73 -19.14
N TYR A 103 -0.50 9.56 -19.01
CA TYR A 103 0.36 9.02 -20.05
C TYR A 103 0.98 7.72 -19.56
N ASP A 104 0.59 6.61 -20.19
CA ASP A 104 1.07 5.28 -19.82
C ASP A 104 2.25 4.87 -20.71
N MET A 105 3.30 4.34 -20.07
CA MET A 105 4.37 3.58 -20.72
C MET A 105 4.13 2.09 -20.51
N ALA A 106 4.70 1.26 -21.39
CA ALA A 106 4.73 -0.18 -21.20
C ALA A 106 5.96 -0.57 -20.38
N GLY A 107 5.78 -1.52 -19.47
CA GLY A 107 6.87 -2.21 -18.79
C GLY A 107 7.10 -3.63 -19.30
N ASN A 108 8.16 -4.29 -18.83
CA ASN A 108 8.43 -5.67 -19.27
C ASN A 108 7.34 -6.64 -18.82
N HIS A 109 6.61 -6.35 -17.74
CA HIS A 109 5.47 -7.16 -17.35
C HIS A 109 4.26 -6.99 -18.26
N ASP A 110 4.16 -5.86 -18.95
CA ASP A 110 3.07 -5.59 -19.89
C ASP A 110 3.29 -6.22 -21.27
N ILE A 111 4.52 -6.14 -21.81
CA ILE A 111 4.81 -6.53 -23.21
C ILE A 111 6.03 -7.43 -23.41
N GLY A 112 6.81 -7.73 -22.36
CA GLY A 112 8.11 -8.38 -22.47
C GLY A 112 9.24 -7.41 -22.89
N ILE A 113 10.44 -7.95 -23.14
CA ILE A 113 11.63 -7.14 -23.45
C ILE A 113 12.53 -7.78 -24.52
N GLY A 114 13.15 -6.94 -25.35
CA GLY A 114 14.12 -7.34 -26.36
C GLY A 114 13.58 -8.38 -27.35
N ASN A 115 14.35 -9.43 -27.63
CA ASN A 115 13.93 -10.52 -28.52
C ASN A 115 12.83 -11.43 -27.92
N THR A 116 12.41 -11.17 -26.67
CA THR A 116 11.36 -11.92 -25.97
C THR A 116 10.08 -11.11 -25.77
N VAL A 117 9.93 -9.98 -26.48
CA VAL A 117 8.66 -9.23 -26.55
C VAL A 117 7.55 -10.15 -27.03
N VAL A 118 6.43 -10.16 -26.29
CA VAL A 118 5.25 -10.97 -26.61
C VAL A 118 4.38 -10.19 -27.57
N ARG A 119 4.34 -10.62 -28.84
CA ARG A 119 3.67 -9.85 -29.91
C ARG A 119 2.19 -9.59 -29.63
N SER A 120 1.46 -10.59 -29.16
CA SER A 120 0.04 -10.44 -28.79
C SER A 120 -0.16 -9.44 -27.66
N ALA A 121 0.74 -9.43 -26.66
CA ALA A 121 0.68 -8.46 -25.56
C ALA A 121 1.00 -7.04 -26.03
N LEU A 122 1.98 -6.86 -26.92
CA LEU A 122 2.28 -5.56 -27.54
C LEU A 122 1.11 -5.03 -28.37
N ASP A 123 0.55 -5.86 -29.26
CA ASP A 123 -0.59 -5.47 -30.09
C ASP A 123 -1.83 -5.14 -29.23
N ARG A 124 -2.03 -5.90 -28.14
CA ARG A 124 -3.08 -5.65 -27.14
C ARG A 124 -2.86 -4.34 -26.38
N TYR A 125 -1.62 -4.05 -25.98
CA TYR A 125 -1.26 -2.79 -25.31
C TYR A 125 -1.59 -1.60 -26.21
N HIS A 126 -1.18 -1.64 -27.50
CA HIS A 126 -1.51 -0.58 -28.46
C HIS A 126 -3.03 -0.41 -28.67
N LYS A 127 -3.78 -1.51 -28.64
CA LYS A 127 -5.24 -1.49 -28.83
C LYS A 127 -5.99 -0.86 -27.65
N TYR A 128 -5.60 -1.16 -26.41
CA TYR A 128 -6.39 -0.80 -25.23
C TYR A 128 -5.76 0.29 -24.36
N VAL A 129 -4.43 0.34 -24.26
CA VAL A 129 -3.72 1.29 -23.39
C VAL A 129 -3.32 2.53 -24.19
N GLY A 130 -2.55 2.34 -25.26
CA GLY A 130 -2.10 3.43 -26.11
C GLY A 130 -0.75 3.19 -26.78
N PRO A 131 -0.19 4.20 -27.44
CA PRO A 131 1.11 4.09 -28.10
C PRO A 131 2.24 3.92 -27.06
N THR A 132 3.18 3.01 -27.33
CA THR A 132 4.34 2.78 -26.46
C THR A 132 5.42 3.85 -26.61
N ASN A 133 5.38 4.65 -27.68
CA ASN A 133 6.30 5.75 -27.96
C ASN A 133 5.51 7.07 -28.07
N GLN A 134 5.84 8.07 -27.25
CA GLN A 134 5.14 9.36 -27.22
C GLN A 134 6.11 10.53 -26.97
N VAL A 135 5.80 11.69 -27.54
CA VAL A 135 6.46 12.96 -27.20
C VAL A 135 5.38 13.93 -26.75
N VAL A 136 5.45 14.36 -25.49
CA VAL A 136 4.46 15.22 -24.86
C VAL A 136 5.07 16.58 -24.54
N ASP A 137 4.42 17.64 -24.99
CA ASP A 137 4.81 19.01 -24.70
C ASP A 137 4.13 19.48 -23.43
N LEU A 138 4.89 19.65 -22.34
CA LEU A 138 4.34 20.03 -21.04
C LEU A 138 5.31 20.90 -20.26
N GLY A 139 4.82 21.99 -19.65
CA GLY A 139 5.62 22.87 -18.79
C GLY A 139 6.90 23.41 -19.44
N GLY A 140 6.90 23.69 -20.75
CA GLY A 140 8.09 24.14 -21.48
C GLY A 140 9.10 23.04 -21.83
N HIS A 141 8.76 21.77 -21.61
CA HIS A 141 9.63 20.61 -21.84
C HIS A 141 9.06 19.66 -22.90
N HIS A 142 9.93 18.85 -23.50
CA HIS A 142 9.56 17.65 -24.25
C HIS A 142 9.74 16.43 -23.37
N LEU A 143 8.64 15.81 -22.95
CA LEU A 143 8.63 14.54 -22.25
C LEU A 143 8.61 13.42 -23.30
N ILE A 144 9.71 12.67 -23.41
CA ILE A 144 9.89 11.60 -24.40
C ILE A 144 9.66 10.27 -23.68
N LEU A 145 8.47 9.72 -23.82
CA LEU A 145 8.11 8.40 -23.32
C LEU A 145 8.54 7.39 -24.38
N LEU A 146 9.67 6.73 -24.13
CA LEU A 146 10.31 5.85 -25.09
C LEU A 146 10.10 4.39 -24.72
N ASP A 147 9.64 3.61 -25.68
CA ASP A 147 9.61 2.14 -25.61
C ASP A 147 11.03 1.60 -25.81
N SER A 148 11.80 1.63 -24.72
CA SER A 148 13.14 1.05 -24.66
C SER A 148 13.13 -0.48 -24.69
N LEU A 149 12.00 -1.11 -24.34
CA LEU A 149 11.84 -2.56 -24.29
C LEU A 149 11.90 -3.18 -25.68
N THR A 150 11.15 -2.62 -26.64
CA THR A 150 11.18 -3.05 -28.04
C THR A 150 12.46 -2.59 -28.75
N LEU A 151 13.06 -1.46 -28.33
CA LEU A 151 14.33 -0.96 -28.88
C LEU A 151 15.50 -1.93 -28.63
N GLU A 152 15.46 -2.69 -27.52
CA GLU A 152 16.43 -3.74 -27.17
C GLU A 152 16.28 -5.02 -28.04
N SER A 153 15.33 -5.04 -28.99
CA SER A 153 15.15 -6.17 -29.92
C SER A 153 16.01 -6.00 -31.18
N ASP A 154 16.67 -7.10 -31.55
CA ASP A 154 17.40 -7.22 -32.82
C ASP A 154 16.45 -7.39 -34.01
N THR A 155 15.17 -7.68 -33.76
CA THR A 155 14.15 -7.84 -34.82
C THR A 155 13.70 -6.47 -35.32
N PRO A 156 13.98 -6.07 -36.58
CA PRO A 156 13.66 -4.72 -37.05
C PRO A 156 12.17 -4.39 -37.00
N ALA A 157 11.30 -5.37 -37.26
CA ALA A 157 9.85 -5.18 -37.18
C ALA A 157 9.34 -4.85 -35.76
N VAL A 158 10.11 -5.20 -34.72
CA VAL A 158 9.79 -4.89 -33.31
C VAL A 158 10.39 -3.54 -32.93
N SER A 159 11.67 -3.29 -33.24
CA SER A 159 12.38 -2.08 -32.80
C SER A 159 12.19 -0.85 -33.70
N ALA A 160 11.61 -1.00 -34.90
CA ALA A 160 11.52 0.07 -35.89
C ALA A 160 10.84 1.35 -35.37
N ALA A 161 9.70 1.24 -34.70
CA ALA A 161 8.97 2.42 -34.23
C ALA A 161 9.77 3.24 -33.22
N SER A 162 10.39 2.58 -32.24
CA SER A 162 11.23 3.22 -31.23
C SER A 162 12.50 3.81 -31.86
N ARG A 163 13.13 3.08 -32.79
CA ARG A 163 14.32 3.57 -33.51
C ARG A 163 14.02 4.78 -34.37
N GLN A 164 12.89 4.79 -35.10
CA GLN A 164 12.45 5.93 -35.89
C GLN A 164 12.19 7.18 -35.03
N LEU A 165 11.59 7.03 -33.85
CA LEU A 165 11.42 8.14 -32.90
C LEU A 165 12.77 8.73 -32.50
N VAL A 166 13.74 7.88 -32.11
CA VAL A 166 15.07 8.34 -31.68
C VAL A 166 15.82 9.03 -32.83
N GLU A 167 15.79 8.46 -34.04
CA GLU A 167 16.44 9.04 -35.22
C GLU A 167 15.81 10.37 -35.63
N ARG A 168 14.48 10.48 -35.56
CA ARG A 168 13.77 11.75 -35.80
C ARG A 168 14.23 12.82 -34.81
N LEU A 169 14.28 12.52 -33.52
CA LEU A 169 14.74 13.44 -32.49
C LEU A 169 16.22 13.83 -32.65
N ALA A 170 17.05 12.90 -33.12
CA ALA A 170 18.47 13.16 -33.42
C ALA A 170 18.66 14.08 -34.63
N SER A 171 17.75 14.03 -35.60
CA SER A 171 17.80 14.85 -36.82
C SER A 171 17.46 16.33 -36.59
N GLU A 172 16.86 16.67 -35.44
CA GLU A 172 16.49 18.05 -35.11
C GLU A 172 17.74 18.89 -34.84
N THR A 173 17.96 19.93 -35.65
CA THR A 173 19.18 20.75 -35.69
C THR A 173 19.56 21.39 -34.34
N ALA A 174 18.56 21.64 -33.50
CA ALA A 174 18.66 21.95 -32.09
C ALA A 174 17.31 21.61 -31.40
N ALA A 175 17.36 21.01 -30.21
CA ALA A 175 16.16 20.80 -29.41
C ALA A 175 15.57 22.16 -29.03
N LYS A 176 14.32 22.43 -29.43
CA LYS A 176 13.63 23.70 -29.15
C LYS A 176 13.25 23.84 -27.68
N LYS A 177 13.15 22.71 -26.97
CA LYS A 177 12.84 22.62 -25.54
C LYS A 177 13.73 21.57 -24.89
N PRO A 178 14.03 21.68 -23.58
CA PRO A 178 14.70 20.61 -22.84
C PRO A 178 13.95 19.29 -22.94
N ARG A 179 14.72 18.21 -23.16
CA ARG A 179 14.20 16.86 -23.39
C ARG A 179 14.34 16.03 -22.12
N LEU A 180 13.23 15.56 -21.59
CA LEU A 180 13.17 14.62 -20.47
C LEU A 180 12.93 13.22 -21.04
N LEU A 181 13.86 12.30 -20.85
CA LEU A 181 13.74 10.93 -21.35
C LEU A 181 13.08 10.06 -20.28
N PHE A 182 12.00 9.38 -20.64
CA PHE A 182 11.37 8.36 -19.82
C PHE A 182 11.60 7.00 -20.48
N SER A 183 12.07 6.04 -19.69
CA SER A 183 12.29 4.64 -20.06
C SER A 183 11.72 3.79 -18.94
N HIS A 184 11.14 2.62 -19.20
CA HIS A 184 10.76 1.73 -18.11
C HIS A 184 12.01 1.19 -17.40
N VAL A 185 12.85 0.45 -18.12
CA VAL A 185 14.11 -0.11 -17.58
C VAL A 185 15.16 1.00 -17.41
N PRO A 186 15.90 1.04 -16.29
CA PRO A 186 16.97 1.99 -16.05
C PRO A 186 18.11 1.92 -17.09
N LEU A 187 18.78 3.05 -17.35
CA LEU A 187 19.90 3.09 -18.28
C LEU A 187 21.12 2.36 -17.70
N TRP A 188 21.97 1.85 -18.59
CA TRP A 188 23.19 1.14 -18.20
C TRP A 188 24.13 2.03 -17.37
N ARG A 189 24.67 1.47 -16.30
CA ARG A 189 25.73 2.04 -15.46
C ARG A 189 26.71 0.94 -15.03
N PRO A 190 27.98 1.25 -14.70
CA PRO A 190 28.91 0.27 -14.16
C PRO A 190 28.39 -0.37 -12.86
N ASP A 191 28.72 -1.63 -12.64
CA ASP A 191 28.35 -2.35 -11.42
C ASP A 191 28.92 -1.66 -10.17
N GLY A 192 28.14 -1.63 -9.09
CA GLY A 192 28.51 -0.96 -7.85
C GLY A 192 28.33 0.57 -7.86
N THR A 193 27.75 1.14 -8.93
CA THR A 193 27.37 2.57 -8.94
C THR A 193 26.38 2.85 -7.80
N ASN A 194 26.74 3.79 -6.93
CA ASN A 194 25.93 4.15 -5.78
C ASN A 194 24.65 4.88 -6.22
N CYS A 195 23.50 4.39 -5.77
CA CYS A 195 22.17 4.90 -6.09
C CYS A 195 21.73 6.13 -5.27
N GLY A 196 22.57 6.60 -4.35
CA GLY A 196 22.28 7.70 -3.45
C GLY A 196 21.54 7.25 -2.19
N PRO A 197 21.27 8.21 -1.29
CA PRO A 197 20.82 7.94 0.08
C PRO A 197 19.36 7.49 0.21
N LEU A 198 18.58 7.56 -0.88
CA LEU A 198 17.15 7.21 -0.87
C LEU A 198 16.89 5.73 -1.21
N ARG A 199 17.91 4.98 -1.66
CA ARG A 199 17.76 3.54 -1.91
C ARG A 199 17.50 2.80 -0.60
N GLN A 200 16.50 1.94 -0.58
CA GLN A 200 16.11 1.16 0.60
C GLN A 200 16.79 -0.20 0.66
N SER A 201 17.15 -0.75 -0.50
CA SER A 201 17.73 -2.07 -0.65
C SER A 201 19.15 -2.13 -0.08
N PRO A 202 19.50 -3.22 0.64
CA PRO A 202 20.86 -3.46 1.07
C PRO A 202 21.85 -3.45 -0.11
N GLY A 203 23.04 -2.88 0.09
CA GLY A 203 24.09 -2.82 -0.93
C GLY A 203 24.19 -1.51 -1.70
N GLY A 204 23.20 -0.62 -1.60
CA GLY A 204 23.31 0.78 -2.06
C GLY A 204 23.50 0.98 -3.58
N SER A 205 23.36 -0.07 -4.38
CA SER A 205 23.57 -0.04 -5.83
C SER A 205 22.54 -0.90 -6.55
N LEU A 206 22.30 -0.56 -7.82
CA LEU A 206 21.52 -1.34 -8.76
C LEU A 206 22.40 -2.44 -9.36
N LEU A 207 21.91 -3.68 -9.36
CA LEU A 207 22.60 -4.80 -10.00
C LEU A 207 22.41 -4.76 -11.52
N ASN A 208 23.12 -5.62 -12.26
CA ASN A 208 23.01 -5.74 -13.71
C ASN A 208 22.67 -7.18 -14.10
N ARG A 209 21.64 -7.75 -13.45
CA ARG A 209 21.16 -9.10 -13.72
C ARG A 209 20.24 -9.09 -14.93
N ARG A 210 20.18 -10.24 -15.60
CA ARG A 210 19.37 -10.46 -16.80
C ARG A 210 18.85 -11.87 -16.80
N GLY A 211 17.65 -12.06 -17.32
CA GLY A 211 17.07 -13.37 -17.52
C GLY A 211 15.96 -13.34 -18.55
N TYR A 212 15.11 -14.37 -18.53
CA TYR A 212 13.94 -14.41 -19.38
C TYR A 212 12.99 -13.28 -19.01
N GLN A 213 12.72 -12.38 -19.96
CA GLN A 213 11.78 -11.26 -19.84
C GLN A 213 12.04 -10.24 -18.73
N PHE A 214 13.25 -10.20 -18.14
CA PHE A 214 13.64 -9.11 -17.23
C PHE A 214 15.11 -8.72 -17.41
N ARG A 215 15.43 -7.45 -17.16
CA ARG A 215 16.79 -6.91 -17.11
C ARG A 215 16.83 -5.73 -16.15
N ASP A 216 17.72 -5.76 -15.16
CA ASP A 216 17.83 -4.65 -14.20
C ASP A 216 18.26 -3.32 -14.88
N GLN A 217 18.89 -3.40 -16.07
CA GLN A 217 19.40 -2.26 -16.84
C GLN A 217 19.38 -2.53 -18.35
N LEU A 218 19.21 -1.47 -19.14
CA LEU A 218 19.38 -1.51 -20.60
C LEU A 218 20.81 -1.91 -20.99
N PHE A 219 21.03 -2.28 -22.26
CA PHE A 219 22.38 -2.48 -22.75
C PHE A 219 23.18 -1.16 -22.82
N GLN A 220 24.50 -1.27 -22.66
CA GLN A 220 25.42 -0.13 -22.73
C GLN A 220 25.39 0.56 -24.09
N ASN A 221 25.28 -0.20 -25.19
CA ASN A 221 25.18 0.35 -26.54
C ASN A 221 23.86 1.12 -26.74
N THR A 222 22.73 0.59 -26.26
CA THR A 222 21.43 1.28 -26.28
C THR A 222 21.49 2.56 -25.47
N THR A 223 21.99 2.48 -24.24
CA THR A 223 22.18 3.66 -23.39
C THR A 223 23.02 4.73 -24.08
N SER A 224 24.15 4.33 -24.66
CA SER A 224 25.03 5.24 -25.40
C SER A 224 24.37 5.85 -26.63
N TYR A 225 23.56 5.06 -27.35
CA TYR A 225 22.79 5.51 -28.50
C TYR A 225 21.73 6.54 -28.07
N LEU A 226 20.97 6.28 -27.01
CA LEU A 226 19.95 7.19 -26.49
C LEU A 226 20.54 8.51 -26.01
N LEU A 227 21.61 8.47 -25.21
CA LEU A 227 22.25 9.68 -24.69
C LEU A 227 22.82 10.56 -25.82
N ARG A 228 23.43 9.96 -26.85
CA ARG A 228 23.94 10.70 -28.02
C ARG A 228 22.85 11.27 -28.91
N SER A 229 21.82 10.49 -29.19
CA SER A 229 20.76 10.85 -30.15
C SER A 229 19.76 11.83 -29.55
N ILE A 230 19.28 11.57 -28.33
CA ILE A 230 18.23 12.36 -27.69
C ILE A 230 18.80 13.59 -26.99
N GLN A 231 20.00 13.47 -26.43
CA GLN A 231 20.65 14.49 -25.58
C GLN A 231 19.75 14.98 -24.43
N PRO A 232 19.23 14.09 -23.57
CA PRO A 232 18.23 14.45 -22.54
C PRO A 232 18.82 15.28 -21.40
N THR A 233 18.08 16.26 -20.87
CA THR A 233 18.48 17.05 -19.69
C THR A 233 18.33 16.26 -18.39
N ALA A 234 17.35 15.38 -18.31
CA ALA A 234 17.21 14.37 -17.27
C ALA A 234 16.54 13.10 -17.81
N ILE A 235 16.68 12.01 -17.05
CA ILE A 235 16.14 10.70 -17.36
C ILE A 235 15.28 10.22 -16.19
N PHE A 236 14.18 9.54 -16.48
CA PHE A 236 13.29 8.94 -15.49
C PHE A 236 13.05 7.48 -15.83
N SER A 237 13.20 6.60 -14.84
CA SER A 237 13.03 5.14 -14.99
C SER A 237 12.23 4.52 -13.85
N GLY A 238 11.78 3.28 -14.03
CA GLY A 238 11.11 2.42 -13.03
C GLY A 238 11.82 1.07 -12.92
N ASP A 239 11.05 -0.03 -12.91
CA ASP A 239 11.46 -1.46 -13.00
C ASP A 239 12.29 -2.00 -11.81
N ASP A 240 13.28 -1.27 -11.28
CA ASP A 240 14.05 -1.72 -10.10
C ASP A 240 13.24 -1.69 -8.80
N HIS A 241 12.04 -1.10 -8.81
CA HIS A 241 11.15 -0.91 -7.67
C HIS A 241 11.69 -0.03 -6.53
N ASP A 242 12.98 0.30 -6.52
CA ASP A 242 13.65 1.11 -5.52
C ASP A 242 14.17 2.41 -6.11
N THR A 243 14.34 3.42 -5.26
CA THR A 243 14.83 4.73 -5.70
C THR A 243 16.32 4.65 -6.00
N CYS A 244 16.72 5.17 -7.16
CA CYS A 244 18.12 5.32 -7.54
C CYS A 244 18.33 6.68 -8.22
N THR A 245 19.39 7.40 -7.86
CA THR A 245 19.77 8.65 -8.49
C THR A 245 21.23 8.60 -8.90
N ILE A 246 21.48 8.71 -10.21
CA ILE A 246 22.83 8.70 -10.77
C ILE A 246 22.97 9.78 -11.83
N THR A 247 24.19 10.01 -12.31
CA THR A 247 24.46 10.99 -13.36
C THR A 247 25.15 10.38 -14.55
N HIS A 248 24.58 10.59 -15.74
CA HIS A 248 25.12 10.13 -17.01
C HIS A 248 25.90 11.22 -17.75
N PRO A 249 27.01 10.87 -18.43
CA PRO A 249 27.65 11.75 -19.38
C PRO A 249 26.87 11.76 -20.71
N VAL A 250 26.46 12.95 -21.14
CA VAL A 250 25.74 13.21 -22.39
C VAL A 250 26.65 13.93 -23.38
N PRO A 251 27.05 13.29 -24.49
CA PRO A 251 27.85 13.96 -25.51
C PRO A 251 27.11 15.15 -26.12
N SER A 252 27.79 16.29 -26.26
CA SER A 252 27.27 17.55 -26.81
C SER A 252 28.26 18.20 -27.78
N LYS A 253 27.78 19.08 -28.67
CA LYS A 253 28.60 19.75 -29.71
C LYS A 253 29.82 20.51 -29.17
N GLY A 254 29.85 20.82 -27.87
CA GLY A 254 30.96 21.52 -27.19
C GLY A 254 31.56 20.78 -25.98
N GLY A 255 31.31 19.47 -25.80
CA GLY A 255 31.86 18.69 -24.69
C GLY A 255 30.91 17.64 -24.14
N VAL A 256 30.93 17.41 -22.83
CA VAL A 256 30.07 16.44 -22.14
C VAL A 256 29.18 17.18 -21.15
N ARG A 257 27.87 17.14 -21.37
CA ARG A 257 26.87 17.60 -20.38
C ARG A 257 26.55 16.47 -19.41
N ARG A 258 26.08 16.79 -18.22
CA ARG A 258 25.57 15.82 -17.25
C ARG A 258 24.04 15.77 -17.33
N ALA A 259 23.48 14.57 -17.26
CA ALA A 259 22.04 14.36 -17.10
C ALA A 259 21.80 13.44 -15.91
N VAL A 260 20.92 13.84 -15.00
CA VAL A 260 20.58 13.03 -13.84
C VAL A 260 19.51 12.03 -14.25
N GLU A 261 19.71 10.76 -13.91
CA GLU A 261 18.67 9.75 -13.98
C GLU A 261 18.05 9.55 -12.60
N TYR A 262 16.72 9.59 -12.57
CA TYR A 262 15.90 9.29 -11.40
C TYR A 262 15.12 8.00 -11.68
N THR A 263 15.58 6.89 -11.09
CA THR A 263 14.77 5.67 -11.00
C THR A 263 13.78 5.86 -9.86
N ILE A 264 12.49 5.84 -10.20
CA ILE A 264 11.36 6.06 -9.30
C ILE A 264 11.01 4.74 -8.65
N GLY A 265 10.85 4.74 -7.31
CA GLY A 265 10.45 3.55 -6.58
C GLY A 265 9.02 3.11 -6.93
N ALA A 266 8.74 1.82 -6.71
CA ALA A 266 7.46 1.21 -7.00
C ALA A 266 6.34 1.84 -6.18
N PHE A 267 5.18 2.03 -6.81
CA PHE A 267 3.97 2.52 -6.18
C PHE A 267 3.24 1.41 -5.40
N GLY A 268 3.43 0.15 -5.82
CA GLY A 268 2.96 -1.03 -5.11
C GLY A 268 3.79 -1.35 -3.87
N TRP A 269 3.14 -1.56 -2.73
CA TRP A 269 3.83 -2.00 -1.50
C TRP A 269 4.22 -3.49 -1.53
N ALA A 270 3.76 -4.23 -2.54
CA ALA A 270 4.04 -5.64 -2.73
C ALA A 270 5.31 -5.88 -3.59
N SER A 271 5.98 -4.81 -4.04
CA SER A 271 7.07 -4.87 -5.02
C SER A 271 8.47 -5.16 -4.43
N GLY A 272 8.54 -5.74 -3.23
CA GLY A 272 9.80 -6.17 -2.61
C GLY A 272 10.63 -5.07 -1.91
N VAL A 273 10.19 -3.81 -1.97
CA VAL A 273 10.76 -2.69 -1.20
C VAL A 273 9.96 -2.40 0.08
N PRO A 274 10.59 -1.97 1.19
CA PRO A 274 9.87 -1.74 2.45
C PRO A 274 8.79 -0.65 2.36
N ILE A 275 9.07 0.46 1.70
CA ILE A 275 8.19 1.63 1.61
C ILE A 275 8.03 2.01 0.13
N ALA A 276 6.82 1.87 -0.40
CA ALA A 276 6.49 2.31 -1.76
C ALA A 276 6.65 3.84 -1.90
N SER A 277 6.89 4.32 -3.11
CA SER A 277 7.03 5.75 -3.39
C SER A 277 6.48 6.15 -4.75
N TYR A 278 6.52 7.45 -5.04
CA TYR A 278 6.29 8.03 -6.36
C TYR A 278 7.19 9.27 -6.54
N GLY A 279 7.39 9.68 -7.78
CA GLY A 279 8.09 10.92 -8.10
C GLY A 279 7.10 12.09 -8.23
N LEU A 280 7.46 13.26 -7.70
CA LEU A 280 6.81 14.53 -8.02
C LEU A 280 7.79 15.38 -8.82
N LEU A 281 7.51 15.55 -10.10
CA LEU A 281 8.30 16.33 -11.05
C LEU A 281 7.67 17.71 -11.17
N THR A 282 8.43 18.75 -10.86
CA THR A 282 8.02 20.15 -11.06
C THR A 282 8.82 20.73 -12.22
N LEU A 283 8.10 21.23 -13.23
CA LEU A 283 8.65 21.79 -14.46
C LEU A 283 8.49 23.30 -14.42
N TYR A 284 9.61 24.01 -14.58
CA TYR A 284 9.62 25.46 -14.68
C TYR A 284 9.71 25.85 -16.16
N PRO A 285 8.67 26.51 -16.71
CA PRO A 285 8.70 26.97 -18.09
C PRO A 285 9.58 28.22 -18.21
N GLU A 286 10.86 28.07 -18.50
CA GLU A 286 11.73 29.23 -18.76
C GLU A 286 11.50 29.83 -20.16
N ILE A 287 11.57 31.17 -20.20
CA ILE A 287 11.65 31.97 -21.44
C ILE A 287 13.11 32.09 -21.92
N ASP A 288 14.08 32.05 -20.99
CA ASP A 288 15.53 32.09 -21.24
C ASP A 288 16.22 30.93 -20.49
N LEU A 289 16.94 30.07 -21.23
CA LEU A 289 17.52 28.78 -20.81
C LEU A 289 18.46 28.82 -19.57
N PRO A 290 18.62 27.70 -18.82
CA PRO A 290 18.12 26.34 -19.13
C PRO A 290 16.95 25.88 -18.25
N ALA A 291 15.81 25.54 -18.90
CA ALA A 291 14.57 25.25 -18.18
C ALA A 291 14.80 24.23 -17.05
N ALA A 292 14.46 24.69 -15.84
CA ALA A 292 14.70 23.96 -14.63
C ALA A 292 13.62 22.91 -14.39
N HIS A 293 14.02 21.81 -13.76
CA HIS A 293 13.10 20.85 -13.20
C HIS A 293 13.57 20.48 -11.79
N VAL A 294 12.60 20.15 -10.94
CA VAL A 294 12.85 19.66 -9.58
C VAL A 294 12.12 18.33 -9.42
N VAL A 295 12.81 17.35 -8.84
CA VAL A 295 12.25 16.02 -8.59
C VAL A 295 12.24 15.76 -7.10
N GLN A 296 11.09 15.38 -6.57
CA GLN A 296 10.94 14.96 -5.19
C GLN A 296 10.46 13.50 -5.13
N ASN A 297 11.21 12.65 -4.42
CA ASN A 297 10.73 11.33 -4.05
C ASN A 297 9.72 11.45 -2.89
N CYS A 298 8.51 10.94 -3.08
CA CYS A 298 7.44 10.98 -2.09
C CYS A 298 7.13 9.57 -1.61
N TYR A 299 7.41 9.27 -0.35
CA TYR A 299 7.07 7.98 0.25
C TYR A 299 5.57 7.86 0.52
N LEU A 300 5.05 6.66 0.31
CA LEU A 300 3.72 6.25 0.69
C LEU A 300 3.74 5.60 2.09
N PRO A 301 2.59 5.38 2.74
CA PRO A 301 2.55 4.77 4.08
C PRO A 301 3.20 3.38 4.11
N TYR A 302 3.94 3.10 5.19
CA TYR A 302 4.57 1.80 5.44
C TYR A 302 3.52 0.74 5.84
N GLN A 303 3.00 0.02 4.84
CA GLN A 303 1.84 -0.85 5.01
C GLN A 303 2.06 -2.00 6.00
N LEU A 304 3.23 -2.64 5.96
CA LEU A 304 3.57 -3.71 6.91
C LEU A 304 3.67 -3.19 8.35
N GLY A 305 4.14 -1.97 8.55
CA GLY A 305 4.16 -1.33 9.88
C GLY A 305 2.76 -1.08 10.41
N ILE A 306 1.86 -0.60 9.56
CA ILE A 306 0.44 -0.39 9.90
C ILE A 306 -0.20 -1.72 10.33
N TYR A 307 0.03 -2.80 9.59
CA TYR A 307 -0.47 -4.13 9.95
C TYR A 307 0.09 -4.64 11.28
N LYS A 308 1.38 -4.42 11.55
CA LYS A 308 1.98 -4.77 12.85
C LYS A 308 1.29 -4.02 14.00
N VAL A 309 1.03 -2.73 13.83
CA VAL A 309 0.32 -1.92 14.84
C VAL A 309 -1.08 -2.49 15.08
N TYR A 310 -1.85 -2.78 14.02
CA TYR A 310 -3.18 -3.38 14.17
C TYR A 310 -3.15 -4.74 14.86
N ALA A 311 -2.19 -5.60 14.53
CA ALA A 311 -2.03 -6.89 15.19
C ALA A 311 -1.72 -6.75 16.69
N VAL A 312 -0.79 -5.86 17.06
CA VAL A 312 -0.44 -5.58 18.46
C VAL A 312 -1.63 -4.99 19.22
N SER A 313 -2.34 -4.02 18.64
CA SER A 313 -3.55 -3.43 19.25
C SER A 313 -4.66 -4.46 19.44
N PHE A 314 -4.83 -5.39 18.49
CA PHE A 314 -5.80 -6.47 18.60
C PHE A 314 -5.45 -7.43 19.75
N VAL A 315 -4.19 -7.87 19.83
CA VAL A 315 -3.72 -8.73 20.94
C VAL A 315 -3.87 -8.03 22.29
N PHE A 316 -3.49 -6.75 22.38
CA PHE A 316 -3.67 -5.97 23.60
C PHE A 316 -5.14 -5.89 24.01
N SER A 317 -6.05 -5.67 23.06
CA SER A 317 -7.50 -5.66 23.32
C SER A 317 -7.98 -7.00 23.89
N LEU A 318 -7.52 -8.13 23.33
CA LEU A 318 -7.84 -9.46 23.88
C LEU A 318 -7.33 -9.65 25.31
N LEU A 319 -6.12 -9.16 25.62
CA LEU A 319 -5.56 -9.24 26.96
C LEU A 319 -6.36 -8.39 27.97
N VAL A 320 -6.78 -7.19 27.59
CA VAL A 320 -7.64 -6.33 28.43
C VAL A 320 -8.97 -7.03 28.72
N VAL A 321 -9.59 -7.61 27.68
CA VAL A 321 -10.83 -8.38 27.80
C VAL A 321 -10.66 -9.59 28.72
N ALA A 322 -9.57 -10.35 28.54
CA ALA A 322 -9.27 -11.50 29.39
C ALA A 322 -9.03 -11.09 30.85
N ALA A 323 -8.29 -10.01 31.08
CA ALA A 323 -8.03 -9.47 32.42
C ALA A 323 -9.33 -9.00 33.11
N TYR A 324 -10.21 -8.32 32.37
CA TYR A 324 -11.52 -7.91 32.87
C TYR A 324 -12.38 -9.12 33.26
N CYS A 325 -12.47 -10.13 32.38
CA CYS A 325 -13.20 -11.37 32.66
C CYS A 325 -12.62 -12.12 33.87
N TYR A 326 -11.29 -12.16 34.00
CA TYR A 326 -10.61 -12.78 35.14
C TYR A 326 -10.91 -12.06 36.46
N ARG A 327 -10.84 -10.71 36.50
CA ARG A 327 -11.19 -9.93 37.69
C ARG A 327 -12.66 -10.08 38.07
N GLY A 328 -13.55 -10.07 37.09
CA GLY A 328 -14.98 -10.35 37.29
C GLY A 328 -15.20 -11.75 37.87
N SER A 329 -14.48 -12.77 37.38
CA SER A 329 -14.59 -14.13 37.94
C SER A 329 -14.15 -14.22 39.40
N ARG A 330 -13.13 -13.46 39.84
CA ARG A 330 -12.68 -13.42 41.24
C ARG A 330 -13.61 -12.65 42.16
N SER A 331 -14.21 -11.56 41.69
CA SER A 331 -15.14 -10.75 42.49
C SER A 331 -16.48 -11.47 42.76
N TRP A 332 -16.81 -12.50 41.99
CA TRP A 332 -18.03 -13.29 42.13
C TRP A 332 -17.84 -14.60 42.91
N TYR A 333 -16.64 -14.88 43.40
CA TYR A 333 -16.40 -15.82 44.49
C TYR A 333 -16.33 -15.04 45.81
N PRO A 334 -17.45 -14.65 46.45
CA PRO A 334 -17.38 -14.27 47.84
C PRO A 334 -16.95 -15.50 48.64
N ALA A 335 -16.02 -15.27 49.56
CA ALA A 335 -15.51 -16.19 50.56
C ALA A 335 -16.49 -17.31 50.97
N ALA A 336 -16.39 -18.49 50.34
CA ALA A 336 -16.98 -19.72 50.87
C ALA A 336 -16.13 -20.32 52.03
N ALA A 337 -15.21 -19.53 52.61
CA ALA A 337 -14.26 -19.98 53.62
C ALA A 337 -14.44 -19.31 55.00
N ALA A 338 -15.55 -18.60 55.25
CA ALA A 338 -15.76 -17.86 56.50
C ALA A 338 -16.95 -18.35 57.37
N CYS A 339 -17.45 -19.57 57.16
CA CYS A 339 -18.37 -20.21 58.11
C CYS A 339 -17.78 -21.56 58.56
N LYS A 340 -16.86 -21.54 59.53
CA LYS A 340 -16.69 -22.68 60.43
C LYS A 340 -17.79 -22.57 61.50
N PRO A 341 -18.56 -23.63 61.78
CA PRO A 341 -19.36 -23.67 63.00
C PRO A 341 -18.39 -23.77 64.18
N SER A 342 -18.48 -22.85 65.14
CA SER A 342 -17.89 -23.04 66.45
C SER A 342 -18.81 -23.94 67.26
N ASP A 343 -18.58 -25.24 67.16
CA ASP A 343 -19.00 -26.18 68.20
C ASP A 343 -17.98 -26.04 69.33
N ASP A 344 -18.27 -25.19 70.31
CA ASP A 344 -17.70 -25.25 71.66
C ASP A 344 -18.44 -24.20 72.51
N ASP A 345 -19.55 -24.61 73.13
CA ASP A 345 -20.00 -24.07 74.41
C ASP A 345 -21.00 -25.05 75.03
N LEU A 346 -20.46 -26.09 75.66
CA LEU A 346 -21.17 -26.93 76.62
C LEU A 346 -20.25 -27.23 77.82
N ALA A 347 -20.60 -26.57 78.93
CA ALA A 347 -20.45 -27.00 80.33
C ALA A 347 -19.04 -27.01 80.99
N SER A 348 -18.79 -26.01 81.83
CA SER A 348 -18.54 -26.20 83.28
C SER A 348 -18.73 -24.85 84.01
N GLU A 349 -19.79 -24.67 84.80
CA GLU A 349 -19.95 -24.97 86.24
C GLU A 349 -19.34 -23.94 87.22
N VAL A 350 -20.25 -23.42 88.07
CA VAL A 350 -20.09 -22.83 89.42
C VAL A 350 -19.65 -21.36 89.58
N GLY A 351 -20.56 -20.53 90.13
CA GLY A 351 -20.15 -19.33 90.87
C GLY A 351 -21.16 -18.20 91.10
N GLY A 352 -22.27 -18.45 91.80
CA GLY A 352 -22.90 -17.57 92.81
C GLY A 352 -23.37 -16.13 92.49
N GLY A 353 -24.62 -15.82 92.88
CA GLY A 353 -24.93 -14.55 93.57
C GLY A 353 -26.09 -13.68 93.06
N TYR A 354 -27.28 -13.90 93.66
CA TYR A 354 -28.30 -12.90 94.04
C TYR A 354 -29.03 -11.99 93.02
N GLY A 355 -30.38 -12.02 93.12
CA GLY A 355 -31.29 -10.90 92.81
C GLY A 355 -32.37 -11.24 91.76
N ARG A 356 -33.44 -11.96 92.08
CA ARG A 356 -34.73 -11.53 92.67
C ARG A 356 -35.64 -10.71 91.73
N LEU A 357 -36.83 -11.28 91.49
CA LEU A 357 -38.10 -10.69 91.01
C LEU A 357 -38.14 -10.29 89.51
N GLN A 358 -39.19 -10.55 88.71
CA GLN A 358 -40.61 -10.76 89.01
C GLN A 358 -41.29 -11.38 87.77
N LEU A 359 -42.02 -12.49 87.96
CA LEU A 359 -42.94 -13.07 86.99
C LEU A 359 -44.25 -12.27 86.98
N LEU A 360 -44.80 -11.99 85.79
CA LEU A 360 -46.23 -11.81 85.58
C LEU A 360 -46.67 -12.50 84.27
N PRO A 361 -47.92 -13.02 84.21
CA PRO A 361 -48.26 -14.23 83.48
C PRO A 361 -48.85 -13.97 82.10
N SER A 362 -48.78 -15.01 81.27
CA SER A 362 -49.54 -15.18 80.02
C SER A 362 -51.05 -15.28 80.29
N PRO A 363 -51.89 -14.92 79.30
CA PRO A 363 -53.13 -15.65 79.15
C PRO A 363 -53.37 -16.17 77.72
N SER A 364 -53.74 -17.45 77.71
CA SER A 364 -54.84 -18.07 76.95
C SER A 364 -54.79 -18.12 75.41
N SER A 365 -54.54 -19.35 74.95
CA SER A 365 -55.38 -20.15 74.03
C SER A 365 -56.07 -19.48 72.83
N ARG A 366 -55.68 -19.92 71.63
CA ARG A 366 -56.65 -20.45 70.66
C ARG A 366 -55.96 -21.30 69.59
N ALA A 367 -56.56 -22.47 69.35
CA ALA A 367 -56.27 -23.39 68.27
C ALA A 367 -56.71 -22.82 66.91
N GLU A 368 -56.07 -23.31 65.84
CA GLU A 368 -56.58 -23.69 64.49
C GLU A 368 -57.59 -22.72 63.82
N GLU A 369 -57.51 -22.29 62.57
CA GLU A 369 -57.00 -22.87 61.32
C GLU A 369 -57.18 -21.76 60.25
N GLU A 370 -56.19 -21.44 59.41
CA GLU A 370 -56.41 -20.68 58.16
C GLU A 370 -55.63 -21.33 57.00
N LEU A 371 -56.38 -21.90 56.05
CA LEU A 371 -55.99 -22.26 54.67
C LEU A 371 -56.00 -20.99 53.78
N PRO A 372 -55.58 -21.02 52.50
CA PRO A 372 -54.45 -21.70 51.83
C PRO A 372 -53.66 -20.73 50.91
N LEU A 373 -52.34 -20.89 50.69
CA LEU A 373 -51.64 -20.19 49.60
C LEU A 373 -50.50 -21.05 48.97
N PRO A 374 -50.19 -20.83 47.67
CA PRO A 374 -49.93 -21.89 46.71
C PRO A 374 -48.48 -22.36 46.67
N ALA A 375 -48.33 -23.51 46.01
CA ALA A 375 -47.09 -24.19 45.67
C ALA A 375 -45.93 -23.23 45.34
N SER A 376 -44.84 -23.48 46.05
CA SER A 376 -43.46 -23.12 45.73
C SER A 376 -43.20 -22.81 44.25
N LEU A 377 -42.76 -21.57 44.01
CA LEU A 377 -42.07 -21.17 42.80
C LEU A 377 -40.90 -22.13 42.50
N PRO A 378 -40.63 -22.45 41.22
CA PRO A 378 -39.59 -23.39 40.84
C PRO A 378 -38.22 -22.85 41.23
N GLY A 379 -37.40 -23.78 41.70
CA GLY A 379 -36.07 -23.55 42.25
C GLY A 379 -35.26 -22.53 41.47
N LYS A 380 -34.58 -21.69 42.25
CA LYS A 380 -33.39 -20.93 41.87
C LYS A 380 -32.61 -21.73 40.82
N TRP A 381 -32.62 -21.25 39.58
CA TRP A 381 -31.71 -21.71 38.54
C TRP A 381 -30.30 -21.66 39.13
N GLN A 382 -29.76 -22.84 39.45
CA GLN A 382 -28.38 -23.01 39.86
C GLN A 382 -27.49 -22.71 38.65
N LEU A 383 -27.21 -21.43 38.44
CA LEU A 383 -26.19 -20.92 37.54
C LEU A 383 -24.79 -21.15 38.15
N ASN A 384 -24.48 -22.38 38.55
CA ASN A 384 -23.20 -22.70 39.20
C ASN A 384 -22.35 -23.72 38.46
N ARG A 385 -22.58 -23.94 37.16
CA ARG A 385 -21.75 -24.83 36.33
C ARG A 385 -21.51 -24.38 34.89
N THR A 386 -21.50 -23.09 34.58
CA THR A 386 -20.81 -22.64 33.37
C THR A 386 -19.32 -22.54 33.69
N GLY A 387 -18.53 -23.49 33.18
CA GLY A 387 -17.08 -23.49 33.34
C GLY A 387 -16.46 -22.21 32.79
N PHE A 388 -15.26 -21.85 33.28
CA PHE A 388 -14.51 -20.65 32.90
C PHE A 388 -14.54 -20.37 31.38
N ILE A 389 -14.41 -21.42 30.56
CA ILE A 389 -14.47 -21.37 29.10
C ILE A 389 -15.84 -20.85 28.58
N VAL A 390 -16.95 -21.34 29.11
CA VAL A 390 -18.31 -20.91 28.68
C VAL A 390 -18.58 -19.45 29.05
N ARG A 391 -18.07 -19.00 30.20
CA ARG A 391 -18.19 -17.60 30.63
C ARG A 391 -17.32 -16.66 29.78
N VAL A 392 -16.10 -17.09 29.44
CA VAL A 392 -15.24 -16.39 28.47
C VAL A 392 -15.93 -16.31 27.11
N LEU A 393 -16.56 -17.39 26.62
CA LEU A 393 -17.27 -17.38 25.34
C LEU A 393 -18.51 -16.46 25.33
N LEU A 394 -19.25 -16.35 26.44
CA LEU A 394 -20.41 -15.44 26.56
C LEU A 394 -19.99 -13.96 26.68
N ALA A 395 -18.91 -13.67 27.41
CA ALA A 395 -18.33 -12.33 27.49
C ALA A 395 -17.69 -11.93 26.16
N MET A 396 -16.96 -12.85 25.50
CA MET A 396 -16.46 -12.68 24.14
C MET A 396 -17.59 -12.49 23.15
N ARG A 397 -18.74 -13.17 23.27
CA ARG A 397 -19.91 -12.89 22.42
C ARG A 397 -20.38 -11.45 22.58
N SER A 398 -20.45 -10.94 23.80
CA SER A 398 -20.89 -9.57 24.09
C SER A 398 -19.88 -8.51 23.63
N ILE A 399 -18.59 -8.82 23.73
CA ILE A 399 -17.50 -7.96 23.29
C ILE A 399 -17.32 -8.04 21.78
N VAL A 400 -17.46 -9.20 21.15
CA VAL A 400 -17.52 -9.35 19.70
C VAL A 400 -18.72 -8.57 19.16
N VAL A 401 -19.89 -8.59 19.82
CA VAL A 401 -21.05 -7.80 19.39
C VAL A 401 -20.84 -6.28 19.46
N VAL A 402 -19.88 -5.78 20.24
CA VAL A 402 -19.61 -4.32 20.37
C VAL A 402 -18.29 -3.90 19.72
N ALA A 403 -17.21 -4.61 20.02
CA ALA A 403 -15.88 -4.41 19.49
C ALA A 403 -15.74 -4.90 18.04
N LEU A 404 -16.43 -5.96 17.59
CA LEU A 404 -16.36 -6.36 16.18
C LEU A 404 -17.03 -5.32 15.29
N PRO A 405 -18.23 -4.77 15.56
CA PRO A 405 -18.76 -3.65 14.78
C PRO A 405 -17.92 -2.39 14.89
N THR A 406 -17.27 -2.13 16.03
CA THR A 406 -16.39 -0.95 16.17
C THR A 406 -15.06 -1.14 15.44
N TYR A 407 -14.45 -2.33 15.48
CA TYR A 407 -13.26 -2.66 14.70
C TYR A 407 -13.58 -2.78 13.22
N VAL A 408 -14.72 -3.35 12.86
CA VAL A 408 -15.25 -3.36 11.49
C VAL A 408 -15.60 -1.94 11.07
N ALA A 409 -16.16 -1.09 11.92
CA ALA A 409 -16.42 0.32 11.58
C ALA A 409 -15.13 1.13 11.49
N CYS A 410 -14.12 0.87 12.32
CA CYS A 410 -12.80 1.49 12.20
C CYS A 410 -12.03 0.98 10.99
N LEU A 411 -12.09 -0.32 10.69
CA LEU A 411 -11.55 -0.90 9.47
C LEU A 411 -12.33 -0.37 8.26
N LEU A 412 -13.65 -0.32 8.26
CA LEU A 412 -14.43 0.28 7.19
C LEU A 412 -14.16 1.78 7.08
N TYR A 413 -14.07 2.54 8.17
CA TYR A 413 -13.77 3.97 8.13
C TYR A 413 -12.34 4.23 7.61
N PHE A 414 -11.35 3.47 8.08
CA PHE A 414 -9.99 3.53 7.56
C PHE A 414 -9.85 2.90 6.16
N TYR A 415 -10.78 2.07 5.67
CA TYR A 415 -10.69 1.34 4.39
C TYR A 415 -11.71 1.76 3.31
N VAL A 416 -12.73 2.56 3.65
CA VAL A 416 -13.77 3.09 2.77
C VAL A 416 -13.54 4.58 2.46
N ILE A 417 -12.80 5.30 3.32
CA ILE A 417 -12.21 6.62 3.02
C ILE A 417 -10.79 6.39 2.50
#